data_AF-K6T276-F1
#
_entry.id   AF-K6T276-F1
#
_cell.length_a   1.000
_cell.length_b   1.000
_cell.length_c   1.000
_cell.angle_alpha   90.00
_cell.angle_beta   90.00
_cell.angle_gamma   90.00
#
_symmetry.space_group_name_H-M   'P 1'
#
loop_
_entity.id
_entity.type
_entity.pdbx_description
1 polymer ?
#
loop_
_entity_poly.entity_id
_entity_poly.type
_entity_poly.pdbx_seq_one_letter_code
_entity_poly.pdbx_strand_id
1 'polypeptide(L)'
;MDGNISALYDIIIKRKIEGGEGSYTNYLFEKGTNKILKKVGEECTEVIISCKEDNKEEQINEICDLTYHLLVLMAQMNISVEEVSAELEKRRNKINNFKGERKPITEV
;
A
#
# COMPACT_ATOMS: atom_id res chain seq x y z
N MET A 1 1.39 9.42 -11.15
CA MET A 1 0.66 8.19 -10.80
C MET A 1 -0.69 8.20 -11.52
N ASP A 2 -1.26 7.04 -11.83
CA ASP A 2 -2.57 6.93 -12.51
C ASP A 2 -3.64 7.77 -11.83
N GLY A 3 -4.56 8.35 -12.62
CA GLY A 3 -5.65 9.19 -12.11
C GLY A 3 -6.51 8.50 -11.04
N ASN A 4 -6.63 7.17 -11.11
CA ASN A 4 -7.39 6.38 -10.14
C ASN A 4 -6.74 6.33 -8.75
N ILE A 5 -5.41 6.22 -8.66
CA ILE A 5 -4.70 6.17 -7.36
C ILE A 5 -4.83 7.52 -6.65
N SER A 6 -4.60 8.60 -7.39
CA SER A 6 -4.67 9.96 -6.83
C SER A 6 -6.10 10.28 -6.37
N ALA A 7 -7.10 9.97 -7.18
CA ALA A 7 -8.51 10.17 -6.82
C ALA A 7 -8.94 9.33 -5.60
N LEU A 8 -8.49 8.08 -5.50
CA LEU A 8 -8.76 7.23 -4.34
C LEU A 8 -8.08 7.78 -3.08
N TYR A 9 -6.84 8.26 -3.19
CA TYR A 9 -6.13 8.88 -2.09
C TYR A 9 -6.84 10.15 -1.59
N ASP A 10 -7.33 11.01 -2.50
CA ASP A 10 -8.10 12.19 -2.13
C ASP A 10 -9.38 11.84 -1.34
N ILE A 11 -10.07 10.77 -1.73
CA ILE A 11 -11.22 10.25 -0.98
C ILE A 11 -10.80 9.77 0.42
N ILE A 12 -9.67 9.07 0.54
CA ILE A 12 -9.13 8.61 1.82
C ILE A 12 -8.80 9.81 2.74
N ILE A 13 -8.15 10.85 2.21
CA ILE A 13 -7.83 12.08 2.94
C ILE A 13 -9.11 12.80 3.38
N LYS A 14 -10.08 12.94 2.47
CA LYS A 14 -11.39 13.53 2.78
C LYS A 14 -12.04 12.80 3.95
N ARG A 15 -12.06 11.47 3.93
CA ARG A 15 -12.61 10.63 5.02
C ARG A 15 -11.85 10.85 6.34
N LYS A 16 -10.51 10.91 6.29
CA LYS A 16 -9.66 11.18 7.46
C LYS A 16 -10.01 12.52 8.13
N ILE A 17 -10.28 13.56 7.34
CA ILE A 17 -10.53 14.92 7.83
C ILE A 17 -11.98 15.10 8.29
N GLU A 18 -12.93 14.73 7.43
CA GLU A 18 -14.34 15.08 7.63
C GLU A 18 -15.03 14.18 8.65
N GLY A 19 -14.52 12.98 8.91
CA GLY A 19 -15.14 12.05 9.86
C GLY A 19 -16.54 11.64 9.39
N GLY A 20 -16.62 10.60 8.57
CA GLY A 20 -17.90 9.97 8.19
C GLY A 20 -18.28 8.84 9.13
N GLU A 21 -19.40 8.94 9.84
CA GLU A 21 -19.89 7.83 10.67
C GLU A 21 -20.04 6.54 9.84
N GLY A 22 -19.50 5.44 10.34
CA GLY A 22 -19.72 4.10 9.79
C GLY A 22 -18.85 3.69 8.58
N SER A 23 -17.91 4.51 8.11
CA SER A 23 -17.01 4.08 7.03
C SER A 23 -15.82 3.25 7.54
N TYR A 24 -15.47 2.19 6.81
CA TYR A 24 -14.32 1.33 7.13
C TYR A 24 -13.00 2.11 7.21
N THR A 25 -12.80 3.09 6.33
CA THR A 25 -11.61 3.96 6.33
C THR A 25 -11.48 4.73 7.64
N ASN A 26 -12.59 5.21 8.20
CA ASN A 26 -12.57 5.96 9.46
C ASN A 26 -12.29 5.06 10.64
N TYR A 27 -12.87 3.85 10.65
CA TYR A 27 -12.52 2.84 11.63
C TYR A 27 -10.99 2.55 11.65
N LEU A 28 -10.34 2.49 10.48
CA LEU A 28 -8.89 2.30 10.42
C LEU A 28 -8.13 3.47 11.06
N PHE A 29 -8.52 4.71 10.75
CA PHE A 29 -7.90 5.90 11.33
C PHE A 29 -8.14 6.02 12.85
N GLU A 30 -9.35 5.70 13.33
CA GLU A 30 -9.70 5.66 14.75
C GLU A 30 -8.86 4.63 15.53
N LYS A 31 -8.64 3.45 14.94
CA LYS A 31 -7.77 2.42 15.53
C LYS A 31 -6.27 2.72 15.38
N GLY A 32 -5.93 3.66 14.50
CA GLY A 32 -4.59 4.18 14.31
C GLY A 32 -3.61 3.20 13.66
N THR A 33 -2.34 3.61 13.69
CA THR A 33 -1.24 3.00 12.93
C THR A 33 -1.12 1.48 13.12
N ASN A 34 -1.29 0.97 14.35
CA ASN A 34 -1.16 -0.47 14.62
C ASN A 34 -2.22 -1.32 13.87
N LYS A 35 -3.45 -0.83 13.74
CA LYS A 35 -4.49 -1.56 13.01
C LYS A 35 -4.25 -1.49 11.49
N ILE A 36 -3.81 -0.35 11.00
CA ILE A 36 -3.46 -0.15 9.60
C ILE A 36 -2.31 -1.08 9.19
N LEU A 37 -1.22 -1.12 9.98
CA LEU A 37 -0.07 -1.99 9.71
C LEU A 37 -0.43 -3.47 9.75
N LYS A 38 -1.34 -3.89 10.65
CA LYS A 38 -1.85 -5.27 10.66
C LYS A 38 -2.52 -5.62 9.34
N LYS A 39 -3.40 -4.75 8.81
CA LYS A 39 -4.03 -4.97 7.50
C LYS A 39 -2.99 -4.99 6.38
N VAL A 40 -2.04 -4.06 6.33
CA VAL A 40 -0.95 -4.11 5.33
C VAL A 40 -0.21 -5.45 5.35
N GLY A 41 0.06 -6.02 6.53
CA GLY A 41 0.69 -7.33 6.64
C GLY A 41 -0.20 -8.50 6.21
N GLU A 42 -1.49 -8.43 6.51
CA GLU A 42 -2.54 -9.38 6.09
C GLU A 42 -2.61 -9.45 4.56
N GLU A 43 -2.88 -8.32 3.90
CA GLU A 43 -3.00 -8.23 2.43
C GLU A 43 -1.70 -8.62 1.72
N CYS A 44 -0.55 -8.27 2.30
CA CYS A 44 0.75 -8.69 1.76
C CYS A 44 0.88 -10.22 1.74
N THR A 45 0.39 -10.88 2.80
CA THR A 45 0.38 -12.35 2.89
C THR A 45 -0.63 -12.94 1.91
N GLU A 46 -1.79 -12.33 1.73
CA GLU A 46 -2.82 -12.76 0.79
C GLU A 46 -2.38 -12.62 -0.68
N VAL A 47 -1.67 -11.54 -1.03
CA VAL A 47 -0.99 -11.41 -2.34
C VAL A 47 0.01 -12.56 -2.57
N ILE A 48 0.81 -12.90 -1.56
CA ILE A 48 1.78 -14.01 -1.68
C ILE A 48 1.06 -15.34 -1.91
N ILE A 49 -0.04 -15.57 -1.20
CA ILE A 49 -0.83 -16.80 -1.30
C ILE A 49 -1.54 -16.88 -2.66
N SER A 50 -2.23 -15.82 -3.08
CA SER A 50 -2.96 -15.78 -4.36
C SER A 50 -2.04 -15.99 -5.58
N CYS A 51 -0.77 -15.56 -5.48
CA CYS A 51 0.24 -15.81 -6.51
C CYS A 51 0.68 -17.29 -6.62
N LYS A 52 0.37 -18.13 -5.63
CA LYS A 52 0.60 -19.58 -5.69
C LYS A 52 -0.55 -20.35 -6.32
N GLU A 53 -1.68 -19.68 -6.54
CA GLU A 53 -2.87 -20.22 -7.16
C GLU A 53 -3.01 -19.71 -8.60
N ASP A 54 -3.65 -20.46 -9.49
CA ASP A 54 -3.93 -20.03 -10.86
C ASP A 54 -5.28 -19.27 -10.93
N ASN A 55 -5.40 -18.23 -10.10
CA ASN A 55 -6.59 -17.38 -10.04
C ASN A 55 -6.21 -15.90 -10.19
N LYS A 56 -6.29 -15.42 -11.43
CA LYS A 56 -5.95 -14.04 -11.78
C LYS A 56 -6.88 -13.01 -11.14
N GLU A 57 -8.15 -13.34 -10.96
CA GLU A 57 -9.12 -12.43 -10.34
C GLU A 57 -8.74 -12.16 -8.88
N GLU A 58 -8.42 -13.23 -8.14
CA GLU A 58 -7.95 -13.12 -6.76
C GLU A 58 -6.64 -12.33 -6.66
N GLN A 59 -5.67 -12.63 -7.53
CA GLN A 59 -4.41 -11.87 -7.57
C GLN A 59 -4.64 -10.36 -7.75
N ILE A 60 -5.59 -9.97 -8.61
CA ILE A 60 -5.93 -8.56 -8.83
C ILE A 60 -6.58 -7.97 -7.58
N ASN A 61 -7.53 -8.69 -6.95
CA ASN A 61 -8.22 -8.25 -5.75
C ASN A 61 -7.23 -7.99 -4.60
N GLU A 62 -6.35 -8.95 -4.32
CA GLU A 62 -5.37 -8.84 -3.23
C GLU A 62 -4.34 -7.71 -3.46
N ILE A 63 -3.93 -7.53 -4.73
CA ILE A 63 -3.05 -6.40 -5.08
C ILE A 63 -3.79 -5.06 -4.85
N CYS A 64 -5.08 -4.99 -5.16
CA CYS A 64 -5.89 -3.80 -4.93
C CYS A 64 -6.09 -3.51 -3.44
N ASP A 65 -6.35 -4.52 -2.63
CA ASP A 65 -6.53 -4.37 -1.18
C ASP A 65 -5.23 -3.96 -0.50
N LEU A 66 -4.10 -4.59 -0.85
CA LEU A 66 -2.78 -4.14 -0.40
C LEU A 66 -2.52 -2.68 -0.81
N THR A 67 -2.82 -2.32 -2.06
CA THR A 67 -2.64 -0.94 -2.56
C THR A 67 -3.49 0.04 -1.76
N TYR A 68 -4.77 -0.27 -1.53
CA TYR A 68 -5.67 0.57 -0.73
C TYR A 68 -5.14 0.77 0.69
N HIS A 69 -4.71 -0.30 1.36
CA HIS A 69 -4.17 -0.23 2.71
C HIS A 69 -2.85 0.54 2.79
N LEU A 70 -2.01 0.49 1.75
CA LEU A 70 -0.84 1.35 1.63
C LEU A 70 -1.21 2.83 1.46
N LEU A 71 -2.26 3.17 0.71
CA LEU A 71 -2.75 4.54 0.59
C LEU A 71 -3.30 5.07 1.92
N VAL A 72 -4.02 4.23 2.69
CA VAL A 72 -4.46 4.58 4.04
C VAL A 72 -3.26 4.80 4.97
N LEU A 73 -2.23 3.96 4.88
CA LEU A 73 -0.99 4.13 5.65
C LEU A 73 -0.25 5.43 5.28
N MET A 74 -0.15 5.73 3.98
CA MET A 74 0.41 6.99 3.49
C MET A 74 -0.33 8.19 4.08
N ALA A 75 -1.67 8.18 4.02
CA ALA A 75 -2.50 9.22 4.62
C ALA A 75 -2.26 9.32 6.15
N GLN A 76 -2.17 8.20 6.87
CA GLN A 76 -1.86 8.18 8.31
C GLN A 76 -0.49 8.80 8.62
N MET A 77 0.50 8.57 7.77
CA MET A 77 1.87 9.08 7.91
C MET A 77 2.08 10.47 7.30
N ASN A 78 1.05 11.08 6.72
CA ASN A 78 1.11 12.34 5.98
C ASN A 78 2.11 12.31 4.82
N ILE A 79 2.18 11.17 4.11
CA ILE A 79 2.97 10.98 2.90
C ILE A 79 2.04 11.14 1.69
N SER A 80 2.38 12.04 0.78
CA SER A 80 1.58 12.33 -0.42
C SER A 80 1.85 11.36 -1.57
N VAL A 81 0.91 11.29 -2.51
CA VAL A 81 1.05 10.51 -3.76
C VAL A 81 2.18 11.07 -4.62
N GLU A 82 2.40 12.37 -4.56
CA GLU A 82 3.45 13.11 -5.27
C GLU A 82 4.85 12.71 -4.77
N GLU A 83 5.03 12.63 -3.45
CA GLU A 83 6.30 12.20 -2.84
C GLU A 83 6.67 10.77 -3.24
N VAL A 84 5.70 9.85 -3.18
CA VAL A 84 5.91 8.46 -3.62
C VAL A 84 6.14 8.38 -5.12
N SER A 85 5.39 9.15 -5.92
CA SER A 85 5.57 9.23 -7.38
C SER A 85 6.97 9.69 -7.75
N ALA A 86 7.48 10.75 -7.10
CA ALA A 86 8.82 11.27 -7.34
C ALA A 86 9.91 10.22 -7.04
N GLU A 87 9.74 9.44 -5.97
CA GLU A 87 10.67 8.33 -5.66
C GLU A 87 10.55 7.18 -6.66
N LEU A 88 9.34 6.82 -7.09
CA LEU A 88 9.13 5.82 -8.13
C LEU A 88 9.72 6.24 -9.48
N GLU A 89 9.67 7.52 -9.83
CA GLU A 89 10.32 8.07 -11.02
C GLU A 89 11.84 7.92 -10.96
N LYS A 90 12.45 8.26 -9.81
CA LYS A 90 13.90 8.02 -9.59
C LYS A 90 14.25 6.54 -9.74
N ARG A 91 13.39 5.63 -9.29
CA ARG A 91 13.57 4.16 -9.46
C ARG A 91 13.42 3.73 -10.90
N ARG A 92 12.45 4.27 -11.64
CA ARG A 92 12.27 4.00 -13.08
C ARG A 92 13.54 4.38 -13.88
N ASN A 93 14.19 5.49 -13.51
CA ASN A 93 15.40 5.96 -14.18
C ASN A 93 16.67 5.14 -13.82
N LYS A 94 16.60 4.29 -12.79
CA LYS A 94 17.69 3.40 -12.37
C LYS A 94 17.69 2.10 -13.19
N ILE A 95 18.12 2.17 -14.45
CA ILE A 95 18.27 1.00 -15.34
C ILE A 95 19.57 0.23 -14.97
N ASN A 96 19.54 -1.11 -15.04
CA ASN A 96 20.71 -2.02 -14.86
C ASN A 96 21.43 -1.99 -13.50
N ASN A 97 20.73 -1.71 -12.40
CA ASN A 97 21.31 -1.65 -11.04
C ASN A 97 21.21 -2.94 -10.23
N PHE A 98 21.10 -4.11 -10.88
CA PHE A 98 21.06 -5.38 -10.17
C PHE A 98 22.40 -5.61 -9.46
N LYS A 99 22.40 -5.59 -8.12
CA LYS A 99 23.61 -5.74 -7.28
C LYS A 99 23.92 -7.20 -6.92
N GLY A 100 23.31 -8.17 -7.61
CA GLY A 100 23.33 -9.58 -7.21
C GLY A 100 22.40 -9.85 -6.03
N GLU A 101 22.32 -11.11 -5.62
CA GLU A 101 21.58 -11.51 -4.43
C GLU A 101 22.22 -10.91 -3.17
N ARG A 102 21.39 -10.44 -2.23
CA ARG A 102 21.89 -10.08 -0.91
C ARG A 102 22.46 -11.34 -0.27
N LYS A 103 23.65 -11.24 0.32
CA LYS A 103 24.23 -12.36 1.08
C LYS A 103 23.20 -12.84 2.11
N PRO A 104 23.06 -14.17 2.31
CA PRO A 104 22.23 -14.70 3.36
C PRO A 104 22.58 -14.00 4.68
N ILE A 105 21.57 -13.70 5.49
CA ILE A 105 21.79 -13.22 6.85
C ILE A 105 22.46 -14.37 7.60
N THR A 106 23.80 -14.37 7.66
CA THR A 106 24.54 -15.26 8.54
C THR A 106 24.37 -14.73 9.96
N GLU A 107 23.43 -15.35 10.67
CA GLU A 107 23.21 -15.43 12.12
C GLU A 107 23.58 -14.22 13.00
N VAL A 108 22.58 -13.76 13.76
CA VAL A 108 22.71 -12.81 14.88
C VAL A 108 23.35 -13.50 16.08
#